data_AF-A0A413G8J1-F1
#
_entry.id   AF-A0A413G8J1-F1
#
_cell.length_a   1.000
_cell.length_b   1.000
_cell.length_c   1.000
_cell.angle_alpha   90.00
_cell.angle_beta   90.00
_cell.angle_gamma   90.00
#
_symmetry.space_group_name_H-M   'P 1'
#
loop_
_entity.id
_entity.type
_entity.pdbx_description
1 polymer ?
#
loop_
_entity_poly.entity_id
_entity_poly.type
_entity_poly.pdbx_seq_one_letter_code
_entity_poly.pdbx_strand_id
1 'polypeptide(L)'
;MNPKALSPDGYIIGQNLLGDLRYGLLGSDRNGCGWISCYNALKMLGDPRPAEEIAADFQKGLLFGGLLGTNVLALVWYLSQEGHQVHVSLFPPHFERLARGAGANILMYWHKRGAHFAAFQSEGGLFHFYNAAYGNANDLQSLPEFLRRHSILPVAVLISADDPKRILVRRARSARRRLGRGAG
;
A
#
# COMPACT_ATOMS: atom_id res chain seq x y z
N MET A 1 -11.34 4.86 15.73
CA MET A 1 -11.34 3.62 14.90
C MET A 1 -11.65 2.37 15.72
N ASN A 2 -12.34 1.36 15.16
CA ASN A 2 -12.60 0.06 15.81
C ASN A 2 -11.28 -0.72 16.04
N PRO A 3 -10.88 -1.05 17.29
CA PRO A 3 -9.61 -1.74 17.56
C PRO A 3 -9.48 -3.09 16.86
N LYS A 4 -10.59 -3.79 16.59
CA LYS A 4 -10.58 -5.09 15.89
C LYS A 4 -10.24 -4.97 14.41
N ALA A 5 -10.26 -3.76 13.85
CA ALA A 5 -9.83 -3.50 12.48
C ALA A 5 -8.31 -3.46 12.33
N LEU A 6 -7.57 -3.43 13.44
CA LEU A 6 -6.12 -3.24 13.47
C LEU A 6 -5.39 -4.56 13.76
N SER A 7 -4.22 -4.72 13.14
CA SER A 7 -3.21 -5.67 13.57
C SER A 7 -2.56 -5.20 14.89
N PRO A 8 -1.83 -6.08 15.61
CA PRO A 8 -1.18 -5.71 16.88
C PRO A 8 -0.20 -4.53 16.77
N ASP A 9 0.44 -4.38 15.61
CA ASP A 9 1.36 -3.29 15.27
C ASP A 9 0.64 -2.06 14.68
N GLY A 10 -0.68 -2.09 14.53
CA GLY A 10 -1.52 -0.94 14.20
C GLY A 10 -1.73 -0.66 12.71
N TYR A 11 -1.53 -1.65 11.84
CA TYR A 11 -1.98 -1.58 10.44
C TYR A 11 -3.47 -1.91 10.37
N ILE A 12 -4.19 -1.28 9.45
CA ILE A 12 -5.59 -1.60 9.19
C ILE A 12 -5.63 -2.89 8.36
N ILE A 13 -6.21 -3.94 8.92
CA ILE A 13 -6.40 -5.25 8.28
C ILE A 13 -7.87 -5.59 8.06
N GLY A 14 -8.79 -4.96 8.81
CA GLY A 14 -10.23 -5.24 8.79
C GLY A 14 -11.05 -4.09 8.23
N GLN A 15 -10.96 -3.81 6.93
CA GLN A 15 -11.76 -2.75 6.27
C GLN A 15 -13.26 -2.91 6.52
N ASN A 16 -13.77 -4.14 6.52
CA ASN A 16 -15.18 -4.47 6.77
C ASN A 16 -15.70 -4.01 8.15
N LEU A 17 -14.81 -3.62 9.06
CA LEU A 17 -15.13 -3.12 10.39
C LEU A 17 -15.10 -1.58 10.49
N LEU A 18 -14.89 -0.88 9.37
CA LEU A 18 -14.76 0.58 9.29
C LEU A 18 -15.97 1.26 8.65
N GLY A 19 -17.17 0.68 8.78
CA GLY A 19 -18.40 1.24 8.20
C GLY A 19 -18.80 2.60 8.77
N ASP A 20 -18.46 2.86 10.04
CA ASP A 20 -18.76 4.13 10.71
C ASP A 20 -17.90 5.29 10.19
N LEU A 21 -16.72 5.00 9.65
CA LEU A 21 -15.85 6.01 9.06
C LEU A 21 -16.29 6.26 7.62
N ARG A 22 -17.00 7.36 7.40
CA ARG A 22 -17.55 7.72 6.09
C ARG A 22 -16.45 8.01 5.07
N TYR A 23 -16.70 7.66 3.81
CA TYR A 23 -15.86 7.97 2.67
C TYR A 23 -16.75 8.35 1.47
N GLY A 24 -17.10 9.64 1.42
CA GLY A 24 -18.15 10.16 0.54
C GLY A 24 -19.54 9.74 1.03
N LEU A 25 -20.37 9.22 0.12
CA LEU A 25 -21.74 8.77 0.46
C LEU A 25 -21.78 7.39 1.13
N LEU A 26 -20.68 6.64 1.09
CA LEU A 26 -20.56 5.27 1.59
C LEU A 26 -19.70 5.21 2.86
N GLY A 27 -19.77 4.09 3.58
CA GLY A 27 -18.80 3.75 4.64
C GLY A 27 -17.51 3.20 4.04
N SER A 28 -16.40 3.37 4.76
CA SER A 28 -15.08 2.88 4.31
C SER A 28 -15.02 1.36 4.15
N ASP A 29 -15.96 0.62 4.76
CA ASP A 29 -16.16 -0.81 4.54
C ASP A 29 -16.42 -1.15 3.06
N ARG A 30 -17.06 -0.23 2.32
CA ARG A 30 -17.45 -0.44 0.92
C ARG A 30 -16.46 0.09 -0.10
N ASN A 31 -15.88 1.26 0.13
CA ASN A 31 -15.09 1.99 -0.88
C ASN A 31 -13.78 2.61 -0.33
N GLY A 32 -13.39 2.26 0.90
CA GLY A 32 -12.23 2.84 1.59
C GLY A 32 -10.88 2.16 1.31
N CYS A 33 -10.83 1.08 0.53
CA CYS A 33 -9.61 0.27 0.33
C CYS A 33 -8.39 1.10 -0.10
N GLY A 34 -8.58 2.17 -0.88
CA GLY A 34 -7.50 3.06 -1.30
C GLY A 34 -6.88 3.87 -0.16
N TRP A 35 -7.66 4.70 0.54
CA TRP A 35 -7.13 5.50 1.66
C TRP A 35 -6.58 4.60 2.79
N ILE A 36 -7.19 3.43 3.02
CA ILE A 36 -6.70 2.42 3.97
C ILE A 36 -5.30 1.92 3.55
N SER A 37 -5.13 1.61 2.26
CA SER A 37 -3.83 1.21 1.72
C SER A 37 -2.80 2.34 1.85
N CYS A 38 -3.23 3.60 1.70
CA CYS A 38 -2.38 4.76 1.92
C CYS A 38 -1.95 4.89 3.39
N TYR A 39 -2.87 4.79 4.35
CA TYR A 39 -2.56 4.75 5.79
C TYR A 39 -1.52 3.68 6.12
N ASN A 40 -1.73 2.45 5.62
CA ASN A 40 -0.79 1.36 5.82
C ASN A 40 0.58 1.67 5.18
N ALA A 41 0.61 2.21 3.96
CA ALA A 41 1.85 2.57 3.29
C ALA A 41 2.64 3.66 4.02
N LEU A 42 1.98 4.74 4.46
CA LEU A 42 2.60 5.82 5.25
C LEU A 42 3.22 5.27 6.55
N LYS A 43 2.51 4.37 7.22
CA LYS A 43 3.03 3.68 8.40
C LYS A 43 4.27 2.83 8.10
N MET A 44 4.31 2.09 7.00
CA MET A 44 5.50 1.33 6.56
C MET A 44 6.69 2.25 6.24
N LEU A 45 6.40 3.45 5.74
CA LEU A 45 7.41 4.47 5.44
C LEU A 45 7.96 5.15 6.71
N GLY A 46 7.38 4.88 7.89
CA GLY A 46 7.76 5.51 9.14
C GLY A 46 7.17 6.91 9.32
N ASP A 47 6.12 7.24 8.57
CA ASP A 47 5.41 8.53 8.64
C ASP A 47 3.92 8.31 8.96
N PRO A 48 3.59 7.76 10.15
CA PRO A 48 2.20 7.47 10.49
C PRO A 48 1.40 8.78 10.64
N ARG A 49 0.21 8.81 10.02
CA ARG A 49 -0.75 9.91 10.13
C ARG A 49 -2.08 9.40 10.68
N PRO A 50 -2.90 10.26 11.33
CA PRO A 50 -4.24 9.87 11.75
C PRO A 50 -5.08 9.41 10.56
N ALA A 51 -5.76 8.27 10.71
CA ALA A 51 -6.53 7.67 9.62
C ALA A 51 -7.70 8.56 9.17
N GLU A 52 -8.32 9.26 10.12
CA GLU A 52 -9.39 10.21 9.87
C GLU A 52 -8.93 11.39 9.01
N GLU A 53 -7.69 11.87 9.19
CA GLU A 53 -7.09 12.92 8.35
C GLU A 53 -6.88 12.44 6.93
N ILE A 54 -6.23 11.28 6.75
CA ILE A 54 -6.01 10.69 5.42
C ILE A 54 -7.36 10.46 4.72
N ALA A 55 -8.33 9.87 5.39
CA ALA A 55 -9.66 9.63 4.82
C ALA A 55 -10.31 10.95 4.39
N ALA A 56 -10.24 12.01 5.20
CA ALA A 56 -10.79 13.33 4.88
C ALA A 56 -10.07 13.99 3.70
N ASP A 57 -8.75 13.85 3.58
CA ASP A 57 -8.00 14.41 2.45
C ASP A 57 -8.36 13.72 1.14
N PHE A 58 -8.47 12.39 1.15
CA PHE A 58 -8.93 11.65 0.00
C PHE A 58 -10.39 11.94 -0.36
N GLN A 59 -11.26 12.24 0.62
CA GLN A 59 -12.65 12.63 0.37
C GLN A 59 -12.76 13.90 -0.49
N LYS A 60 -11.85 14.87 -0.32
CA LYS A 60 -11.85 16.14 -1.09
C LYS A 60 -11.70 15.91 -2.60
N GLY A 61 -11.05 14.82 -2.99
CA GLY A 61 -10.79 14.45 -4.39
C GLY A 61 -11.75 13.40 -4.96
N LEU A 62 -12.80 13.00 -4.23
CA LEU A 62 -13.72 11.95 -4.68
C LEU A 62 -14.59 12.42 -5.85
N LEU A 63 -14.49 11.73 -6.98
CA LEU A 63 -15.44 11.87 -8.09
C LEU A 63 -16.73 11.10 -7.77
N PHE A 64 -17.89 11.64 -8.18
CA PHE A 64 -19.22 11.03 -8.01
C PHE A 64 -19.51 10.58 -6.56
N GLY A 65 -19.09 11.35 -5.57
CA GLY A 65 -19.38 11.06 -4.15
C GLY A 65 -18.73 9.76 -3.62
N GLY A 66 -17.70 9.24 -4.29
CA GLY A 66 -16.95 8.06 -3.86
C GLY A 66 -17.48 6.72 -4.37
N LEU A 67 -18.44 6.71 -5.30
CA LEU A 67 -19.03 5.48 -5.87
C LEU A 67 -18.00 4.54 -6.51
N LEU A 68 -16.93 5.10 -7.09
CA LEU A 68 -15.83 4.34 -7.72
C LEU A 68 -14.62 4.15 -6.78
N GLY A 69 -14.72 4.57 -5.52
CA GLY A 69 -13.64 4.53 -4.55
C GLY A 69 -12.49 5.49 -4.89
N THR A 70 -11.28 5.11 -4.47
CA THR A 70 -10.06 5.91 -4.64
C THR A 70 -9.41 5.61 -6.00
N ASN A 71 -9.06 6.65 -6.75
CA ASN A 71 -8.30 6.51 -8.00
C ASN A 71 -6.79 6.32 -7.70
N VAL A 72 -6.10 5.46 -8.46
CA VAL A 72 -4.63 5.31 -8.48
C VAL A 72 -3.92 6.67 -8.50
N LEU A 73 -4.38 7.61 -9.33
CA LEU A 73 -3.76 8.94 -9.44
C LEU A 73 -3.82 9.72 -8.12
N ALA A 74 -4.90 9.58 -7.35
CA ALA A 74 -5.03 10.23 -6.04
C ALA A 74 -4.00 9.67 -5.05
N LEU A 75 -3.77 8.35 -5.06
CA LEU A 75 -2.74 7.71 -4.21
C LEU A 75 -1.34 8.17 -4.58
N VAL A 76 -1.03 8.20 -5.88
CA VAL A 76 0.27 8.67 -6.38
C VAL A 76 0.50 10.12 -6.00
N TRP A 77 -0.49 10.99 -6.24
CA TRP A 77 -0.40 12.40 -5.93
C TRP A 77 -0.23 12.64 -4.43
N TYR A 78 -1.06 12.00 -3.60
CA TYR A 78 -0.98 12.13 -2.14
C TYR A 78 0.42 11.74 -1.63
N LEU A 79 0.91 10.53 -1.94
CA LEU A 79 2.23 10.08 -1.49
C LEU A 79 3.36 10.98 -2.00
N SER A 80 3.22 11.56 -3.19
CA SER A 80 4.21 12.50 -3.74
C SER A 80 4.17 13.87 -3.01
N GLN A 81 2.98 14.36 -2.66
CA GLN A 81 2.82 15.61 -1.89
C GLN A 81 3.38 15.49 -0.48
N GLU A 82 3.25 14.31 0.14
CA GLU A 82 3.89 13.99 1.43
C GLU A 82 5.42 13.80 1.31
N GLY A 83 6.00 14.00 0.12
CA GLY A 83 7.45 14.02 -0.09
C GLY A 83 8.09 12.65 -0.30
N HIS A 84 7.30 11.60 -0.54
CA HIS A 84 7.82 10.28 -0.86
C HIS A 84 8.21 10.15 -2.33
N GLN A 85 9.22 9.33 -2.64
CA GLN A 85 9.53 8.97 -4.03
C GLN A 85 8.60 7.86 -4.48
N VAL A 86 7.73 8.17 -5.46
CA VAL A 86 6.72 7.25 -5.96
C VAL A 86 7.08 6.73 -7.34
N HIS A 87 6.99 5.41 -7.52
CA HIS A 87 7.11 4.73 -8.80
C HIS A 87 5.84 3.96 -9.11
N VAL A 88 5.29 4.13 -10.32
CA VAL A 88 4.12 3.40 -10.80
C VAL A 88 4.55 2.42 -11.88
N SER A 89 4.07 1.18 -11.81
CA SER A 89 4.26 0.18 -12.85
C SER A 89 2.94 -0.48 -13.24
N LEU A 90 2.73 -0.63 -14.54
CA LEU A 90 1.65 -1.39 -15.16
C LEU A 90 2.14 -2.75 -15.68
N PHE A 91 3.44 -3.05 -15.54
CA PHE A 91 4.05 -4.24 -16.11
C PHE A 91 4.40 -5.26 -15.02
N PRO A 92 3.59 -6.33 -14.84
CA PRO A 92 3.75 -7.30 -13.76
C PRO A 92 5.15 -7.93 -13.62
N PRO A 93 5.88 -8.23 -14.71
CA PRO A 93 7.25 -8.74 -14.60
C PRO A 93 8.24 -7.82 -13.86
N HIS A 94 7.92 -6.53 -13.71
CA HIS A 94 8.73 -5.58 -12.95
C HIS A 94 8.33 -5.46 -11.49
N PHE A 95 7.16 -5.97 -11.10
CA PHE A 95 6.55 -5.64 -9.82
C PHE A 95 7.38 -6.12 -8.64
N GLU A 96 7.82 -7.39 -8.63
CA GLU A 96 8.59 -7.92 -7.50
C GLU A 96 9.90 -7.17 -7.29
N ARG A 97 10.61 -6.85 -8.38
CA ARG A 97 11.88 -6.11 -8.31
C ARG A 97 11.68 -4.73 -7.71
N LEU A 98 10.66 -3.99 -8.17
CA LEU A 98 10.33 -2.67 -7.64
C LEU A 98 9.90 -2.77 -6.17
N ALA A 99 8.99 -3.70 -5.87
CA ALA A 99 8.42 -3.83 -4.54
C ALA A 99 9.42 -4.25 -3.46
N ARG A 100 10.40 -5.10 -3.81
CA ARG A 100 11.52 -5.46 -2.92
C ARG A 100 12.43 -4.26 -2.61
N GLY A 101 12.59 -3.35 -3.56
CA GLY A 101 13.41 -2.16 -3.41
C GLY A 101 12.73 -1.05 -2.63
N ALA A 102 11.40 -1.03 -2.58
CA ALA A 102 10.62 0.05 -1.98
C ALA A 102 10.54 -0.04 -0.45
N GLY A 103 10.09 1.05 0.17
CA GLY A 103 9.77 1.08 1.59
C GLY A 103 8.35 0.64 1.89
N ALA A 104 7.42 0.96 1.00
CA ALA A 104 6.03 0.55 1.02
C ALA A 104 5.51 0.33 -0.41
N ASN A 105 4.48 -0.48 -0.55
CA ASN A 105 3.84 -0.73 -1.84
C ASN A 105 2.32 -0.75 -1.69
N ILE A 106 1.62 -0.36 -2.75
CA ILE A 106 0.17 -0.50 -2.90
C ILE A 106 -0.08 -1.19 -4.24
N LEU A 107 -0.85 -2.27 -4.21
CA LEU A 107 -1.29 -3.00 -5.40
C LEU A 107 -2.77 -2.74 -5.65
N MET A 108 -3.10 -2.21 -6.83
CA MET A 108 -4.46 -2.29 -7.38
C MET A 108 -4.60 -3.59 -8.17
N TYR A 109 -5.62 -4.38 -7.88
CA TYR A 109 -5.94 -5.61 -8.60
C TYR A 109 -7.46 -5.82 -8.68
N TRP A 110 -7.91 -6.74 -9.51
CA TRP A 110 -9.34 -7.01 -9.71
C TRP A 110 -9.75 -8.26 -8.98
N HIS A 111 -10.71 -8.19 -8.07
CA HIS A 111 -11.30 -9.36 -7.43
C HIS A 111 -12.79 -9.47 -7.80
N LYS A 112 -13.49 -10.47 -7.25
CA LYS A 112 -14.90 -10.76 -7.59
C LYS A 112 -15.88 -9.60 -7.35
N ARG A 113 -15.53 -8.58 -6.56
CA ARG A 113 -16.41 -7.41 -6.28
C ARG A 113 -15.92 -6.11 -6.92
N GLY A 114 -14.91 -6.15 -7.79
CA GLY A 114 -14.38 -4.98 -8.50
C GLY A 114 -12.89 -4.78 -8.28
N ALA A 115 -12.42 -3.55 -8.49
CA ALA A 115 -11.05 -3.17 -8.21
C ALA A 115 -10.83 -3.04 -6.69
N HIS A 116 -9.68 -3.50 -6.21
CA HIS A 116 -9.29 -3.42 -4.79
C HIS A 116 -7.84 -3.00 -4.65
N PHE A 117 -7.54 -2.35 -3.53
CA PHE A 117 -6.21 -1.93 -3.15
C PHE A 117 -5.75 -2.70 -1.93
N ALA A 118 -4.50 -3.15 -1.94
CA ALA A 118 -3.82 -3.74 -0.79
C ALA A 118 -2.46 -3.08 -0.61
N ALA A 119 -2.12 -2.71 0.62
CA ALA A 119 -0.77 -2.26 0.96
C ALA A 119 0.11 -3.47 1.31
N PHE A 120 1.40 -3.42 0.97
CA PHE A 120 2.33 -4.48 1.31
C PHE A 120 3.79 -4.03 1.36
N GLN A 121 4.62 -4.76 2.10
CA GLN A 121 6.07 -4.52 2.19
C GLN A 121 6.84 -5.83 2.08
N SER A 122 8.14 -5.73 1.77
CA SER A 122 8.99 -6.92 1.74
C SER A 122 9.35 -7.37 3.16
N GLU A 123 9.18 -8.67 3.42
CA GLU A 123 9.50 -9.29 4.70
C GLU A 123 10.06 -10.70 4.48
N GLY A 124 11.26 -10.99 5.00
CA GLY A 124 11.82 -12.34 4.97
C GLY A 124 12.00 -12.97 3.57
N GLY A 125 12.08 -12.16 2.51
CA GLY A 125 12.12 -12.65 1.12
C GLY A 125 10.75 -12.86 0.47
N LEU A 126 9.66 -12.70 1.22
CA LEU A 126 8.28 -12.64 0.76
C LEU A 126 7.75 -11.20 0.85
N PHE A 127 6.43 -11.06 0.71
CA PHE A 127 5.69 -9.83 0.95
C PHE A 127 4.62 -10.06 2.02
N HIS A 128 4.53 -9.11 2.95
CA HIS A 128 3.45 -9.05 3.93
C HIS A 128 2.37 -8.11 3.41
N PHE A 129 1.20 -8.65 3.10
CA PHE A 129 0.04 -7.90 2.65
C PHE A 129 -0.85 -7.49 3.82
N TYR A 130 -1.39 -6.29 3.71
CA TYR A 130 -2.38 -5.73 4.62
C TYR A 130 -3.63 -5.40 3.83
N ASN A 131 -4.77 -5.41 4.50
CA ASN A 131 -6.09 -5.09 3.94
C ASN A 131 -6.46 -5.83 2.62
N ALA A 132 -5.83 -6.96 2.33
CA ALA A 132 -6.13 -7.82 1.17
C ALA A 132 -7.09 -8.96 1.51
N ALA A 133 -6.79 -9.70 2.57
CA ALA A 133 -7.67 -10.68 3.20
C ALA A 133 -8.11 -10.12 4.56
N TYR A 134 -9.38 -9.74 4.67
CA TYR A 134 -9.86 -9.01 5.85
C TYR A 134 -9.62 -9.76 7.16
N GLY A 135 -8.97 -9.07 8.10
CA GLY A 135 -8.63 -9.58 9.42
C GLY A 135 -7.40 -10.50 9.46
N ASN A 136 -6.74 -10.78 8.32
CA ASN A 136 -5.51 -11.56 8.32
C ASN A 136 -4.30 -10.67 8.60
N ALA A 137 -3.79 -10.71 9.83
CA ALA A 137 -2.60 -9.97 10.23
C ALA A 137 -1.29 -10.57 9.71
N ASN A 138 -1.28 -11.80 9.18
CA ASN A 138 -0.07 -12.56 8.83
C ASN A 138 -0.11 -13.05 7.37
N ASP A 139 -0.63 -12.23 6.46
CA ASP A 139 -0.70 -12.55 5.03
C ASP A 139 0.69 -12.44 4.36
N LEU A 140 1.51 -13.47 4.53
CA LEU A 140 2.85 -13.59 3.98
C LEU A 140 2.85 -14.49 2.75
N GLN A 141 3.15 -13.94 1.58
CA GLN A 141 3.21 -14.69 0.32
C GLN A 141 4.04 -13.97 -0.74
N SER A 142 4.33 -14.67 -1.84
CA SER A 142 4.93 -14.05 -3.02
C SER A 142 3.88 -13.23 -3.80
N LEU A 143 4.31 -12.23 -4.57
CA LEU A 143 3.39 -11.43 -5.38
C LEU A 143 2.69 -12.26 -6.49
N PRO A 144 3.35 -13.20 -7.18
CA PRO A 144 2.67 -14.10 -8.13
C PRO A 144 1.61 -14.97 -7.46
N GLU A 145 1.89 -15.47 -6.25
CA GLU A 145 0.93 -16.27 -5.47
C GLU A 145 -0.29 -15.43 -5.05
N PHE A 146 -0.04 -14.20 -4.60
CA PHE A 146 -1.09 -13.24 -4.27
C PHE A 146 -2.03 -13.00 -5.46
N LEU A 147 -1.47 -12.61 -6.62
CA LEU A 147 -2.24 -12.32 -7.82
C LEU A 147 -3.03 -13.54 -8.30
N ARG A 148 -2.44 -14.75 -8.23
CA ARG A 148 -3.11 -16.00 -8.59
C ARG A 148 -4.31 -16.30 -7.67
N ARG A 149 -4.20 -16.01 -6.37
CA ARG A 149 -5.26 -16.29 -5.39
C ARG A 149 -6.38 -15.25 -5.40
N HIS A 150 -6.02 -13.98 -5.57
CA HIS A 150 -6.92 -12.86 -5.29
C HIS A 150 -7.38 -12.11 -6.54
N SER A 151 -6.62 -12.17 -7.64
CA SER A 151 -6.96 -11.47 -8.88
C SER A 151 -7.75 -12.36 -9.85
N ILE A 152 -8.83 -11.82 -10.41
CA ILE A 152 -9.63 -12.46 -11.48
C ILE A 152 -9.23 -11.99 -12.88
N LEU A 153 -8.47 -10.90 -12.98
CA LEU A 153 -7.94 -10.37 -14.24
C LEU A 153 -6.41 -10.26 -14.17
N PRO A 154 -5.70 -10.43 -15.31
CA PRO A 154 -4.25 -10.26 -15.38
C PRO A 154 -3.82 -8.77 -15.41
N VAL A 155 -4.70 -7.85 -15.01
CA VAL A 155 -4.45 -6.41 -14.98
C VAL A 155 -4.23 -5.99 -13.53
N ALA A 156 -3.12 -5.32 -13.27
CA ALA A 156 -2.82 -4.78 -11.95
C ALA A 156 -1.95 -3.53 -12.08
N VAL A 157 -1.98 -2.68 -11.06
CA VAL A 157 -1.15 -1.47 -10.97
C VAL A 157 -0.36 -1.56 -9.69
N LEU A 158 0.97 -1.46 -9.78
CA LEU A 158 1.84 -1.33 -8.63
C LEU A 158 2.17 0.15 -8.42
N ILE A 159 2.00 0.61 -7.19
CA ILE A 159 2.54 1.87 -6.68
C ILE A 159 3.58 1.50 -5.63
N SER A 160 4.84 1.86 -5.85
CA SER A 160 5.93 1.69 -4.90
C SER A 160 6.34 3.06 -4.36
N ALA A 161 6.51 3.17 -3.05
CA ALA A 161 6.95 4.39 -2.38
C ALA A 161 8.16 4.13 -1.49
N ASP A 162 9.06 5.10 -1.39
CA ASP A 162 10.18 5.06 -0.44
C ASP A 162 10.45 6.45 0.14
N ASP A 163 11.03 6.49 1.34
CA ASP A 163 11.49 7.72 1.98
C ASP A 163 12.84 8.13 1.34
N PRO A 164 12.95 9.35 0.78
CA PRO A 164 14.22 9.85 0.25
C PRO A 164 15.42 9.68 1.20
N LYS A 165 15.20 9.85 2.52
CA LYS A 165 16.26 9.68 3.53
C LYS A 165 16.70 8.21 3.62
N ARG A 166 15.75 7.28 3.55
CA ARG A 166 16.03 5.83 3.55
C ARG A 166 16.79 5.40 2.31
N ILE A 167 16.47 5.97 1.15
CA ILE A 167 17.22 5.74 -0.11
C ILE A 167 18.69 6.15 0.06
N LEU A 168 18.94 7.34 0.61
CA LEU A 168 20.30 7.84 0.81
C LEU A 168 21.12 6.92 1.71
N VAL A 169 20.54 6.48 2.83
CA VAL A 169 21.18 5.54 3.77
C VAL A 169 21.48 4.19 3.10
N ARG A 170 20.53 3.65 2.32
CA ARG A 170 20.70 2.38 1.58
C ARG A 170 21.81 2.48 0.54
N ARG A 171 21.90 3.59 -0.20
CA ARG A 171 22.98 3.87 -1.16
C ARG A 171 24.33 3.96 -0.47
N ALA A 172 24.43 4.68 0.64
CA ALA A 172 25.67 4.79 1.42
C ALA A 172 26.15 3.43 1.95
N ARG A 173 25.24 2.61 2.50
CA ARG A 173 25.55 1.24 2.95
C ARG A 173 26.04 0.33 1.82
N SER A 174 25.39 0.41 0.66
CA SER A 174 25.75 -0.37 -0.53
C SER A 174 27.13 0.03 -1.07
N ALA A 175 27.43 1.34 -1.12
CA ALA A 175 28.74 1.85 -1.52
C ALA A 175 29.86 1.35 -0.59
N ARG A 176 29.66 1.44 0.73
CA ARG A 176 30.62 0.90 1.73
C ARG A 176 30.88 -0.59 1.55
N ARG A 177 29.83 -1.40 1.30
CA ARG A 177 29.98 -2.84 1.03
C ARG A 177 30.77 -3.15 -0.24
N ARG A 178 30.63 -2.34 -1.30
CA ARG A 178 31.39 -2.51 -2.54
C ARG A 178 32.87 -2.16 -2.35
N LEU A 179 33.16 -1.07 -1.64
CA LEU A 179 34.53 -0.65 -1.34
C LEU A 179 35.27 -1.66 -0.44
N GLY A 180 34.59 -2.23 0.57
CA GLY A 180 35.18 -3.26 1.43
C GLY A 180 35.39 -4.64 0.78
N ARG A 181 34.80 -4.89 -0.40
CA ARG A 181 35.00 -6.13 -1.18
C ARG A 181 36.07 -6.02 -2.26
N GLY A 182 36.56 -4.81 -2.56
CA GLY A 182 37.62 -4.57 -3.55
C GLY A 182 39.01 -4.42 -2.93
N ALA A 183 39.16 -4.63 -1.62
CA ALA A 183 40.41 -4.46 -0.88
C ALA A 183 40.95 -5.78 -0.28
N GLY A 184 40.52 -6.93 -0.82
CA GLY A 184 40.94 -8.26 -0.38
C GLY A 184 41.26 -9.16 -1.56
#